data_AF-A0AAN8HWH0-F1
#
_entry.id   AF-A0AAN8HWH0-F1
#
_cell.length_a   1.000
_cell.length_b   1.000
_cell.length_c   1.000
_cell.angle_alpha   90.00
_cell.angle_beta   90.00
_cell.angle_gamma   90.00
#
_symmetry.space_group_name_H-M   'P 1'
#
loop_
_entity.id
_entity.type
_entity.pdbx_description
1 polymer ?
#
loop_
_entity_poly.entity_id
_entity_poly.type
_entity_poly.pdbx_seq_one_letter_code
_entity_poly.pdbx_strand_id
1 'polypeptide(L)'
;MVPRPSSGELWGLHLMPPRIQVDCCLPNGMMVSLECLRETPLLSIKQQLFTEARTYPLSHLLQEESSYIFVGVTQEAEREEFYDETRRLCDLRLFHPILKVIEPLGNREEKILNREIGKIGNPPGNPPGNPPGTPQETPQETPQEPPRKPPRKPPRQPPRNPPGNPPGNPPGNPPGNPPGNPPGNPPGTPQETPQETPQEPPRKPPRKPPRKPPF
;
A
#
# COMPACT_ATOMS: atom_id res chain seq x y z
N MET A 1 2.58 -10.53 18.50
CA MET A 1 3.14 -9.40 17.72
C MET A 1 4.47 -9.88 17.17
N VAL A 2 4.69 -9.82 15.85
CA VAL A 2 6.00 -10.19 15.28
C VAL A 2 6.99 -9.08 15.66
N PRO A 3 8.15 -9.38 16.26
CA PRO A 3 9.11 -8.34 16.63
C PRO A 3 9.64 -7.64 15.38
N ARG A 4 9.89 -6.32 15.47
CA ARG A 4 10.50 -5.56 14.39
C ARG A 4 11.87 -6.17 14.03
N PRO A 5 12.15 -6.43 12.75
CA PRO A 5 13.42 -7.02 12.32
C PRO A 5 14.58 -6.02 12.31
N SER A 6 14.29 -4.71 12.34
CA SER A 6 15.28 -3.64 12.47
C SER A 6 14.67 -2.39 13.10
N SER A 7 15.53 -1.50 13.63
CA SER A 7 15.17 -0.13 14.02
C SER A 7 15.58 0.92 12.96
N GLY A 8 15.96 0.47 11.76
CA GLY A 8 16.49 1.32 10.70
C GLY A 8 15.46 2.24 10.04
N GLU A 9 15.95 3.16 9.24
CA GLU A 9 15.12 4.13 8.51
C GLU A 9 14.53 3.55 7.21
N LEU A 10 15.18 2.55 6.63
CA LEU A 10 14.72 1.77 5.47
C LEU A 10 14.95 0.28 5.72
N TRP A 11 14.12 -0.61 5.18
CA TRP A 11 14.35 -2.06 5.32
C TRP A 11 15.76 -2.47 4.87
N GLY A 12 16.45 -3.25 5.70
CA GLY A 12 17.83 -3.69 5.46
C GLY A 12 18.91 -2.63 5.68
N LEU A 13 18.55 -1.34 5.84
CA LEU A 13 19.49 -0.24 6.07
C LEU A 13 19.19 0.46 7.41
N HIS A 14 20.11 0.33 8.37
CA HIS A 14 20.03 1.07 9.64
C HIS A 14 19.96 2.58 9.43
N LEU A 15 20.67 3.08 8.41
CA LEU A 15 20.73 4.49 8.05
C LEU A 15 20.50 4.63 6.53
N MET A 16 19.51 5.44 6.15
CA MET A 16 19.27 5.85 4.78
C MET A 16 20.44 6.72 4.29
N PRO A 17 20.93 6.53 3.03
CA PRO A 17 21.97 7.38 2.46
C PRO A 17 21.57 8.86 2.43
N PRO A 18 22.52 9.82 2.40
CA PRO A 18 22.21 11.26 2.38
C PRO A 18 21.30 11.69 1.22
N ARG A 19 21.47 11.07 0.05
CA ARG A 19 20.61 11.21 -1.14
C ARG A 19 20.10 9.83 -1.52
N ILE A 20 18.81 9.72 -1.86
CA ILE A 20 18.18 8.46 -2.27
C ILE A 20 17.18 8.73 -3.41
N GLN A 21 17.05 7.77 -4.33
CA GLN A 21 15.98 7.77 -5.33
C GLN A 21 14.68 7.28 -4.69
N VAL A 22 13.61 8.04 -4.85
CA VAL A 22 12.26 7.72 -4.37
C VAL A 22 11.32 7.63 -5.56
N ASP A 23 10.73 6.46 -5.79
CA ASP A 23 9.77 6.27 -6.86
C ASP A 23 8.38 6.75 -6.42
N CYS A 24 7.88 7.79 -7.08
CA CYS A 24 6.59 8.39 -6.78
C CYS A 24 5.53 7.90 -7.77
N CYS A 25 4.58 7.09 -7.29
CA CYS A 25 3.45 6.59 -8.08
C CYS A 25 2.30 7.60 -8.04
N LEU A 26 2.04 8.28 -9.17
CA LEU A 26 1.00 9.30 -9.30
C LEU A 26 -0.40 8.70 -9.53
N PRO A 27 -1.49 9.43 -9.24
CA PRO A 27 -2.86 8.95 -9.41
C PRO A 27 -3.24 8.68 -10.87
N ASN A 28 -2.60 9.37 -11.81
CA ASN A 28 -2.78 9.21 -13.26
C ASN A 28 -2.04 7.98 -13.84
N GLY A 29 -1.42 7.15 -12.99
CA GLY A 29 -0.69 5.94 -13.40
C GLY A 29 0.77 6.15 -13.79
N MET A 30 1.26 7.39 -13.79
CA MET A 30 2.68 7.68 -14.04
C MET A 30 3.54 7.36 -12.82
N MET A 31 4.80 7.01 -13.06
CA MET A 31 5.84 6.85 -12.04
C MET A 31 6.95 7.87 -12.30
N VAL A 32 7.35 8.61 -11.26
CA VAL A 32 8.39 9.64 -11.31
C VAL A 32 9.43 9.34 -10.24
N SER A 33 10.66 9.03 -10.63
CA SER A 33 11.77 8.83 -9.70
C SER A 33 12.38 10.19 -9.33
N LEU A 34 12.42 10.52 -8.04
CA LEU A 34 13.00 11.75 -7.51
C LEU A 34 14.23 11.48 -6.66
N GLU A 35 15.28 12.29 -6.84
CA GLU A 35 16.41 12.29 -5.92
C GLU A 35 16.12 13.18 -4.71
N CYS A 36 15.83 12.58 -3.56
CA CYS A 36 15.51 13.28 -2.32
C CYS A 36 16.68 13.22 -1.32
N LEU A 37 16.80 14.24 -0.45
CA LEU A 37 17.63 14.09 0.75
C LEU A 37 16.83 13.32 1.81
N ARG A 38 17.51 12.49 2.59
CA ARG A 38 16.91 11.72 3.69
C ARG A 38 16.18 12.61 4.73
N GLU A 39 16.66 13.84 4.97
CA GLU A 39 16.02 14.81 5.87
C GLU A 39 14.89 15.63 5.23
N THR A 40 14.63 15.51 3.92
CA THR A 40 13.61 16.36 3.26
C THR A 40 12.21 16.05 3.81
N PRO A 41 11.43 17.06 4.24
CA PRO A 41 10.03 16.89 4.62
C PRO A 41 9.16 16.44 3.45
N LEU A 42 8.15 15.62 3.73
CA LEU A 42 7.18 15.15 2.74
C LEU A 42 6.52 16.30 1.96
N LEU A 43 6.23 17.44 2.59
CA LEU A 43 5.70 18.64 1.92
C LEU A 43 6.60 19.10 0.77
N SER A 44 7.92 19.17 1.01
CA SER A 44 8.89 19.60 0.00
C SER A 44 9.09 18.54 -1.09
N ILE A 45 9.04 17.24 -0.74
CA ILE A 45 9.03 16.15 -1.73
C ILE A 45 7.79 16.24 -2.63
N LYS A 46 6.61 16.53 -2.05
CA LYS A 46 5.37 16.70 -2.82
C LYS A 46 5.46 17.89 -3.78
N GLN A 47 5.95 19.04 -3.33
CA GLN A 47 6.16 20.21 -4.18
C GLN A 47 7.11 19.95 -5.34
N GLN A 48 8.22 19.24 -5.08
CA GLN A 48 9.14 18.80 -6.14
C GLN A 48 8.46 17.83 -7.11
N LEU A 49 7.72 16.85 -6.60
CA LEU A 49 6.96 15.88 -7.40
C LEU A 49 5.94 16.55 -8.32
N PHE A 50 5.10 17.45 -7.81
CA PHE A 50 4.07 18.13 -8.60
C PHE A 50 4.64 19.21 -9.53
N THR A 51 5.88 19.64 -9.32
CA THR A 51 6.65 20.43 -10.29
C THR A 51 7.16 19.53 -11.42
N GLU A 52 7.84 18.45 -11.08
CA GLU A 52 8.44 17.50 -12.03
C GLU A 52 7.39 16.80 -12.89
N ALA A 53 6.27 16.37 -12.29
CA ALA A 53 5.16 15.69 -12.95
C ALA A 53 4.53 16.50 -14.11
N ARG A 54 4.72 17.83 -14.16
CA ARG A 54 4.26 18.66 -15.29
C ARG A 54 4.98 18.34 -16.59
N THR A 55 6.18 17.76 -16.53
CA THR A 55 6.96 17.31 -17.70
C THR A 55 6.49 15.95 -18.23
N TYR A 56 5.71 15.20 -17.43
CA TYR A 56 5.25 13.85 -17.77
C TYR A 56 3.89 13.87 -18.51
N PRO A 57 3.60 12.86 -19.34
CA PRO A 57 2.27 12.65 -19.92
C PRO A 57 1.15 12.64 -18.86
N LEU A 58 -0.06 12.99 -19.29
CA LEU A 58 -1.28 12.97 -18.46
C LEU A 58 -1.20 13.88 -17.20
N SER A 59 -0.28 14.84 -17.16
CA SER A 59 -0.15 15.81 -16.05
C SER A 59 -1.40 16.66 -15.82
N HIS A 60 -2.19 16.91 -16.87
CA HIS A 60 -3.48 17.61 -16.81
C HIS A 60 -4.60 16.84 -16.08
N LEU A 61 -4.39 15.55 -15.74
CA LEU A 61 -5.32 14.76 -14.92
C LEU A 61 -5.04 14.88 -13.41
N LEU A 62 -3.98 15.58 -13.02
CA LEU A 62 -3.65 15.83 -11.62
C LEU A 62 -4.37 17.09 -11.13
N GLN A 63 -4.99 17.00 -9.95
CA GLN A 63 -5.49 18.17 -9.21
C GLN A 63 -4.32 18.96 -8.58
N GLU A 64 -4.63 19.96 -7.75
CA GLU A 64 -3.63 20.65 -6.94
C GLU A 64 -2.93 19.70 -5.96
N GLU A 65 -1.66 19.98 -5.62
CA GLU A 65 -0.87 19.21 -4.64
C GLU A 65 -1.52 19.13 -3.25
N SER A 66 -2.36 20.11 -2.93
CA SER A 66 -3.15 20.23 -1.69
C SER A 66 -4.24 19.15 -1.56
N SER A 67 -4.76 18.64 -2.69
CA SER A 67 -5.78 17.58 -2.73
C SER A 67 -5.24 16.18 -2.42
N TYR A 68 -3.91 16.03 -2.30
CA TYR A 68 -3.25 14.73 -2.21
C TYR A 68 -2.40 14.55 -0.96
N ILE A 69 -2.29 13.29 -0.53
CA ILE A 69 -1.35 12.81 0.49
C ILE A 69 -0.48 11.70 -0.08
N PHE A 70 0.63 11.41 0.61
CA PHE A 70 1.44 10.22 0.32
C PHE A 70 0.99 8.99 1.11
N VAL A 71 1.24 7.83 0.53
CA VAL A 71 1.06 6.49 1.12
C VAL A 71 2.31 5.67 0.87
N GLY A 72 2.77 4.96 1.90
CA GLY A 72 3.90 4.05 1.81
C GLY A 72 3.57 2.68 2.38
N VAL A 73 4.47 1.73 2.16
CA VAL A 73 4.51 0.46 2.92
C VAL A 73 5.63 0.59 3.95
N THR A 74 5.33 0.40 5.24
CA THR A 74 6.33 0.49 6.31
C THR A 74 7.05 -0.84 6.53
N GLN A 75 8.13 -0.83 7.32
CA GLN A 75 8.86 -2.05 7.73
C GLN A 75 8.00 -3.02 8.55
N GLU A 76 6.88 -2.56 9.13
CA GLU A 76 5.85 -3.41 9.76
C GLU A 76 4.93 -4.12 8.75
N ALA A 77 5.16 -3.95 7.44
CA ALA A 77 4.32 -4.41 6.33
C ALA A 77 2.91 -3.80 6.31
N GLU A 78 2.74 -2.64 6.94
CA GLU A 78 1.49 -1.89 6.96
C GLU A 78 1.45 -0.83 5.84
N ARG A 79 0.28 -0.63 5.24
CA ARG A 79 0.02 0.51 4.34
C ARG A 79 -0.28 1.73 5.19
N GLU A 80 0.68 2.66 5.29
CA GLU A 80 0.55 3.89 6.07
C GLU A 80 0.19 5.09 5.19
N GLU A 81 -0.75 5.92 5.65
CA GLU A 81 -1.16 7.18 5.01
C GLU A 81 -0.56 8.37 5.76
N PHE A 82 0.22 9.19 5.06
CA PHE A 82 1.06 10.23 5.65
C PHE A 82 0.37 11.60 5.66
N TYR A 83 -0.50 11.83 6.66
CA TYR A 83 -1.24 13.08 6.84
C TYR A 83 -0.42 14.25 7.42
N ASP A 84 0.69 13.95 8.08
CA ASP A 84 1.65 14.92 8.60
C ASP A 84 2.81 15.05 7.62
N GLU A 85 2.73 16.08 6.77
CA GLU A 85 3.71 16.35 5.72
C GLU A 85 4.97 17.05 6.24
N THR A 86 5.05 17.36 7.54
CA THR A 86 6.27 17.91 8.17
C THR A 86 7.31 16.84 8.47
N ARG A 87 6.91 15.56 8.50
CA ARG A 87 7.81 14.40 8.69
C ARG A 87 8.83 14.30 7.57
N ARG A 88 10.06 13.93 7.93
CA ARG A 88 11.17 13.70 7.00
C ARG A 88 11.08 12.30 6.39
N LEU A 89 11.67 12.13 5.20
CA LEU A 89 11.72 10.85 4.50
C LEU A 89 12.34 9.71 5.35
N CYS A 90 13.43 9.98 6.09
CA CYS A 90 14.05 9.01 7.00
C CYS A 90 13.14 8.57 8.16
N ASP A 91 12.21 9.43 8.59
CA ASP A 91 11.33 9.18 9.73
C ASP A 91 10.12 8.31 9.36
N LEU A 92 9.96 7.97 8.07
CA LEU A 92 8.81 7.22 7.54
C LEU A 92 8.92 5.71 7.74
N ARG A 93 10.12 5.16 8.01
CA ARG A 93 10.39 3.72 8.16
C ARG A 93 9.83 2.89 7.01
N LEU A 94 10.11 3.32 5.79
CA LEU A 94 9.62 2.62 4.60
C LEU A 94 10.25 1.23 4.47
N PHE A 95 9.50 0.30 3.89
CA PHE A 95 10.02 -0.99 3.42
C PHE A 95 10.83 -0.85 2.13
N HIS A 96 10.37 0.04 1.24
CA HIS A 96 11.06 0.40 0.00
C HIS A 96 10.86 1.91 -0.25
N PRO A 97 11.78 2.63 -0.90
CA PRO A 97 11.65 4.06 -1.17
C PRO A 97 10.64 4.33 -2.29
N ILE A 98 9.39 3.94 -2.08
CA ILE A 98 8.26 4.11 -2.98
C ILE A 98 7.17 4.85 -2.21
N LEU A 99 6.69 5.95 -2.79
CA LEU A 99 5.57 6.72 -2.27
C LEU A 99 4.45 6.77 -3.31
N LYS A 100 3.25 6.33 -2.93
CA LYS A 100 2.06 6.48 -3.77
C LYS A 100 1.30 7.74 -3.38
N VAL A 101 0.95 8.56 -4.36
CA VAL A 101 0.08 9.72 -4.19
C VAL A 101 -1.38 9.25 -4.28
N ILE A 102 -2.22 9.63 -3.30
CA ILE A 102 -3.66 9.38 -3.32
C ILE A 102 -4.44 10.61 -2.85
N GLU A 103 -5.71 10.67 -3.22
CA GLU A 103 -6.68 11.55 -2.56
C GLU A 103 -7.04 10.95 -1.18
N PRO A 104 -7.03 11.73 -0.09
CA PRO A 104 -7.27 11.21 1.25
C PRO A 104 -8.73 10.76 1.41
N LEU A 105 -8.94 9.47 1.67
CA LEU A 105 -10.28 8.91 1.89
C LEU A 105 -10.72 9.08 3.35
N GLY A 106 -11.79 9.82 3.61
CA GLY A 106 -12.40 9.94 4.95
C GLY A 106 -11.83 11.08 5.83
N ASN A 107 -12.24 11.10 7.10
CA ASN A 107 -11.91 12.21 8.01
C ASN A 107 -10.41 12.21 8.42
N ARG A 108 -9.74 13.34 8.21
CA ARG A 108 -8.31 13.53 8.49
C ARG A 108 -7.97 13.38 9.98
N GLU A 109 -8.83 13.87 10.86
CA GLU A 109 -8.57 13.91 12.31
C GLU A 109 -8.57 12.51 12.94
N GLU A 110 -9.57 11.69 12.57
CA GLU A 110 -9.72 10.31 13.05
C GLU A 110 -8.49 9.45 12.70
N LYS A 111 -7.97 9.61 11.48
CA LYS A 111 -6.80 8.85 11.02
C LYS A 111 -5.49 9.29 11.68
N ILE A 112 -5.34 10.58 12.00
CA ILE A 112 -4.20 11.07 12.80
C ILE A 112 -4.26 10.47 14.21
N LEU A 113 -5.44 10.44 14.85
CA LEU A 113 -5.62 9.84 16.17
C LEU A 113 -5.31 8.34 16.19
N ASN A 114 -5.84 7.57 15.23
CA ASN A 114 -5.57 6.14 15.09
C ASN A 114 -4.07 5.84 14.94
N ARG A 115 -3.31 6.73 14.31
CA ARG A 115 -1.85 6.63 14.17
C ARG A 115 -1.11 6.85 15.49
N GLU A 116 -1.47 7.88 16.25
CA GLU A 116 -0.85 8.11 17.57
C GLU A 116 -1.16 6.99 18.55
N ILE A 117 -2.35 6.38 18.47
CA ILE A 117 -2.70 5.15 19.20
C ILE A 117 -1.82 3.97 18.76
N GLY A 118 -1.66 3.74 17.45
CA GLY A 118 -0.83 2.66 16.91
C GLY A 118 0.64 2.73 17.34
N LYS A 119 1.20 3.93 17.52
CA LYS A 119 2.57 4.13 18.04
C LYS A 119 2.77 3.64 19.47
N ILE A 120 1.72 3.62 20.29
CA ILE A 120 1.77 3.22 21.71
C ILE A 120 1.84 1.68 21.86
N GLY A 121 1.48 0.93 20.81
CA GLY A 121 1.53 -0.52 20.78
C GLY A 121 0.25 -1.14 21.34
N ASN A 122 -0.57 -1.73 20.46
CA ASN A 122 -1.87 -2.27 20.87
C ASN A 122 -1.74 -3.47 21.82
N PRO A 123 -2.49 -3.50 22.94
CA PRO A 123 -2.90 -4.76 23.54
C PRO A 123 -3.90 -5.48 22.60
N PRO A 124 -4.00 -6.83 22.64
CA PRO A 124 -4.87 -7.56 21.73
C PRO A 124 -6.34 -7.48 22.21
N GLY A 125 -7.26 -6.96 21.39
CA GLY A 125 -8.66 -6.88 21.81
C GLY A 125 -9.67 -6.21 20.87
N ASN A 126 -9.85 -6.73 19.66
CA ASN A 126 -11.16 -7.11 19.07
C ASN A 126 -11.19 -6.99 17.53
N PRO A 127 -11.70 -8.01 16.81
CA PRO A 127 -12.18 -7.81 15.45
C PRO A 127 -13.54 -7.08 15.46
N PRO A 128 -13.88 -6.31 14.40
CA PRO A 128 -15.24 -5.81 14.24
C PRO A 128 -16.20 -7.00 14.07
N GLY A 129 -17.23 -7.06 14.92
CA GLY A 129 -18.20 -8.16 14.91
C GLY A 129 -19.04 -8.17 13.63
N ASN A 130 -19.03 -9.31 12.92
CA ASN A 130 -20.04 -9.59 11.90
C ASN A 130 -21.42 -9.69 12.59
N PRO A 131 -22.50 -9.16 12.00
CA PRO A 131 -23.84 -9.34 12.54
C PRO A 131 -24.25 -10.82 12.40
N PRO A 132 -24.73 -11.49 13.47
CA PRO A 132 -25.27 -12.84 13.35
C PRO A 132 -26.57 -12.82 12.54
N GLY A 133 -26.57 -13.50 11.40
CA GLY A 133 -27.80 -13.82 10.69
C GLY A 133 -28.64 -14.80 11.52
N THR A 134 -29.92 -14.53 11.67
CA THR A 134 -30.89 -15.46 12.25
C THR A 134 -31.09 -16.69 11.36
N PRO A 135 -31.31 -17.86 11.98
CA PRO A 135 -32.53 -18.59 11.65
C PRO A 135 -33.28 -19.10 12.91
N GLN A 136 -34.50 -18.60 13.05
CA GLN A 136 -35.73 -19.38 13.27
C GLN A 136 -35.65 -20.75 13.98
N GLU A 137 -36.17 -20.82 15.21
CA GLU A 137 -37.08 -21.89 15.68
C GLU A 137 -38.12 -21.32 16.68
N THR A 138 -39.32 -21.89 16.67
CA THR A 138 -40.43 -21.69 17.65
C THR A 138 -41.02 -23.05 17.99
N PRO A 139 -41.56 -23.24 19.21
CA PRO A 139 -43.02 -23.38 19.31
C PRO A 139 -43.70 -22.89 20.62
N GLN A 140 -44.95 -22.42 20.48
CA GLN A 140 -46.12 -22.50 21.41
C GLN A 140 -45.99 -21.89 22.83
N GLU A 141 -46.94 -21.10 23.36
CA GLU A 141 -48.39 -21.37 23.55
C GLU A 141 -49.33 -20.14 23.36
N THR A 142 -50.63 -20.33 23.62
CA THR A 142 -51.81 -19.47 23.34
C THR A 142 -52.69 -19.31 24.62
N PRO A 143 -53.92 -18.72 24.59
CA PRO A 143 -54.41 -17.42 24.06
C PRO A 143 -55.29 -16.63 25.07
N GLN A 144 -55.52 -15.31 24.91
CA GLN A 144 -56.66 -14.61 25.55
C GLN A 144 -57.32 -13.50 24.67
N GLU A 145 -58.59 -13.22 24.96
CA GLU A 145 -59.75 -12.75 24.15
C GLU A 145 -59.77 -11.33 23.46
N PRO A 146 -60.76 -11.07 22.57
CA PRO A 146 -61.03 -9.78 21.89
C PRO A 146 -62.13 -8.95 22.66
N PRO A 147 -62.90 -7.96 22.10
CA PRO A 147 -62.86 -7.23 20.83
C PRO A 147 -63.02 -5.68 20.94
N ARG A 148 -62.90 -4.91 19.82
CA ARG A 148 -63.88 -3.87 19.35
C ARG A 148 -63.44 -2.99 18.14
N LYS A 149 -64.26 -3.04 17.08
CA LYS A 149 -64.63 -2.07 15.99
C LYS A 149 -63.62 -1.02 15.42
N PRO A 150 -63.56 -0.85 14.07
CA PRO A 150 -62.76 0.18 13.38
C PRO A 150 -63.54 1.44 12.95
N PRO A 151 -62.85 2.54 12.57
CA PRO A 151 -63.45 3.58 11.70
C PRO A 151 -62.58 4.10 10.53
N ARG A 152 -63.20 4.09 9.34
CA ARG A 152 -63.15 5.10 8.23
C ARG A 152 -61.92 5.23 7.30
N LYS A 153 -62.25 5.56 6.04
CA LYS A 153 -61.38 5.67 4.84
C LYS A 153 -60.94 7.13 4.52
N PRO A 154 -59.86 7.30 3.73
CA PRO A 154 -59.71 8.38 2.74
C PRO A 154 -59.89 7.89 1.26
N PRO A 155 -59.85 8.78 0.23
CA PRO A 155 -60.59 8.60 -1.03
C PRO A 155 -59.82 8.12 -2.30
N ARG A 156 -60.50 8.22 -3.46
CA ARG A 156 -60.31 7.52 -4.77
C ARG A 156 -59.12 7.97 -5.66
N GLN A 157 -58.66 7.06 -6.54
CA GLN A 157 -57.76 7.26 -7.71
C GLN A 157 -58.45 7.98 -8.90
N PRO A 158 -57.72 8.49 -9.94
CA PRO A 158 -57.32 7.70 -11.15
C PRO A 158 -56.02 8.22 -11.87
N PRO A 159 -55.60 7.82 -13.11
CA PRO A 159 -55.96 6.70 -14.01
C PRO A 159 -54.79 5.84 -14.57
N ARG A 160 -55.18 4.79 -15.33
CA ARG A 160 -54.50 3.93 -16.34
C ARG A 160 -53.50 4.65 -17.31
N ASN A 161 -52.55 3.99 -18.03
CA ASN A 161 -52.34 2.55 -18.35
C ASN A 161 -50.86 2.18 -18.73
N PRO A 162 -50.49 0.87 -18.72
CA PRO A 162 -49.15 0.29 -19.04
C PRO A 162 -49.00 0.00 -20.58
N PRO A 163 -47.87 -0.48 -21.19
CA PRO A 163 -47.06 -1.67 -20.80
C PRO A 163 -45.54 -1.72 -21.14
N GLY A 164 -44.87 -2.83 -20.74
CA GLY A 164 -43.55 -3.25 -21.25
C GLY A 164 -42.75 -4.16 -20.29
N ASN A 165 -42.67 -5.46 -20.56
CA ASN A 165 -41.79 -6.42 -19.84
C ASN A 165 -40.71 -6.88 -20.83
N PRO A 166 -39.41 -6.71 -20.54
CA PRO A 166 -38.48 -7.85 -20.57
C PRO A 166 -37.26 -7.68 -19.61
N PRO A 167 -36.31 -8.63 -19.61
CA PRO A 167 -36.43 -10.07 -19.41
C PRO A 167 -35.89 -10.48 -18.01
N GLY A 168 -35.76 -11.77 -17.73
CA GLY A 168 -35.43 -12.30 -16.40
C GLY A 168 -34.01 -12.04 -15.89
N ASN A 169 -33.77 -12.46 -14.64
CA ASN A 169 -32.52 -12.27 -13.88
C ASN A 169 -31.23 -12.62 -14.68
N PRO A 170 -30.12 -11.90 -14.44
CA PRO A 170 -28.80 -12.36 -14.89
C PRO A 170 -28.45 -13.71 -14.24
N PRO A 171 -27.61 -14.54 -14.89
CA PRO A 171 -27.22 -15.85 -14.39
C PRO A 171 -26.43 -15.74 -13.06
N GLY A 172 -26.47 -16.83 -12.29
CA GLY A 172 -25.92 -16.88 -10.93
C GLY A 172 -24.40 -16.74 -10.82
N ASN A 173 -23.92 -16.74 -9.58
CA ASN A 173 -22.53 -16.52 -9.18
C ASN A 173 -21.50 -17.24 -10.07
N PRO A 174 -20.31 -16.63 -10.30
CA PRO A 174 -19.21 -17.30 -10.97
C PRO A 174 -18.81 -18.58 -10.22
N PRO A 175 -18.37 -19.63 -10.94
CA PRO A 175 -17.87 -20.86 -10.31
C PRO A 175 -16.64 -20.55 -9.44
N GLY A 176 -16.47 -21.35 -8.38
CA GLY A 176 -15.52 -21.10 -7.30
C GLY A 176 -14.03 -21.21 -7.67
N ASN A 177 -13.19 -21.02 -6.65
CA ASN A 177 -11.73 -20.90 -6.73
C ASN A 177 -11.03 -21.85 -7.72
N PRO A 178 -9.94 -21.38 -8.38
CA PRO A 178 -9.10 -22.25 -9.18
C PRO A 178 -8.52 -23.40 -8.33
N PRO A 179 -8.32 -24.60 -8.92
CA PRO A 179 -7.67 -25.72 -8.24
C PRO A 179 -6.22 -25.38 -7.87
N GLY A 180 -5.74 -26.00 -6.77
CA GLY A 180 -4.51 -25.62 -6.08
C GLY A 180 -3.20 -25.88 -6.82
N ASN A 181 -2.10 -25.50 -6.15
CA ASN A 181 -0.72 -25.47 -6.67
C ASN A 181 -0.31 -26.70 -7.51
N PRO A 182 0.52 -26.50 -8.56
CA PRO A 182 1.15 -27.60 -9.28
C PRO A 182 2.13 -28.37 -8.36
N PRO A 183 2.30 -29.69 -8.55
CA PRO A 183 3.17 -30.50 -7.72
C PRO A 183 4.66 -30.35 -8.09
N GLY A 184 5.49 -30.22 -7.05
CA GLY A 184 6.87 -30.75 -6.94
C GLY A 184 7.91 -30.46 -8.04
N ASN A 185 9.00 -29.78 -7.67
CA ASN A 185 10.25 -29.83 -8.43
C ASN A 185 10.78 -31.28 -8.57
N PRO A 186 11.36 -31.65 -9.73
CA PRO A 186 12.15 -32.87 -9.85
C PRO A 186 13.52 -32.74 -9.15
N PRO A 187 14.13 -33.86 -8.69
CA PRO A 187 15.42 -33.85 -7.99
C PRO A 187 16.64 -33.73 -8.95
N GLY A 188 17.79 -33.34 -8.37
CA GLY A 188 19.02 -32.90 -9.08
C GLY A 188 19.63 -33.84 -10.13
N THR A 189 20.54 -33.34 -10.97
CA THR A 189 22.02 -33.27 -10.73
C THR A 189 22.70 -32.88 -12.07
N PRO A 190 24.05 -32.70 -12.19
CA PRO A 190 25.09 -32.37 -11.20
C PRO A 190 25.87 -31.07 -11.57
N GLN A 191 26.89 -30.73 -10.79
CA GLN A 191 27.95 -29.77 -11.18
C GLN A 191 28.71 -30.27 -12.42
N GLU A 192 29.12 -29.35 -13.31
CA GLU A 192 30.47 -29.36 -13.88
C GLU A 192 31.02 -27.93 -14.02
N THR A 193 32.30 -27.75 -13.70
CA THR A 193 33.07 -26.52 -13.87
C THR A 193 34.21 -26.77 -14.84
N PRO A 194 34.38 -25.94 -15.88
CA PRO A 194 35.68 -25.73 -16.51
C PRO A 194 36.43 -24.62 -15.77
N GLN A 195 37.53 -24.96 -15.11
CA GLN A 195 38.54 -23.97 -14.69
C GLN A 195 39.29 -23.49 -15.94
N GLU A 196 39.18 -22.21 -16.29
CA GLU A 196 40.13 -21.56 -17.19
C GLU A 196 40.93 -20.53 -16.39
N THR A 197 42.21 -20.85 -16.15
CA THR A 197 43.17 -19.96 -15.49
C THR A 197 44.29 -19.61 -16.48
N PRO A 198 44.28 -18.41 -17.09
CA PRO A 198 45.42 -17.93 -17.85
C PRO A 198 46.59 -17.59 -16.91
N GLN A 199 47.73 -18.21 -17.16
CA GLN A 199 48.93 -18.13 -16.32
C GLN A 199 49.62 -16.75 -16.45
N GLU A 200 49.95 -16.10 -15.32
CA GLU A 200 50.91 -14.99 -15.32
C GLU A 200 52.36 -15.51 -15.43
N PRO A 201 53.17 -15.07 -16.42
CA PRO A 201 54.60 -15.33 -16.44
C PRO A 201 55.34 -14.31 -15.53
N PRO A 202 56.28 -14.76 -14.67
CA PRO A 202 56.90 -13.88 -13.69
C PRO A 202 58.13 -13.11 -14.22
N ARG A 203 58.45 -12.01 -13.52
CA ARG A 203 59.79 -11.37 -13.28
C ARG A 203 59.95 -9.93 -13.78
N LYS A 204 60.06 -9.00 -12.82
CA LYS A 204 60.97 -7.84 -12.89
C LYS A 204 61.70 -7.64 -11.55
N PRO A 205 63.01 -7.94 -11.46
CA PRO A 205 63.89 -7.42 -10.40
C PRO A 205 64.52 -6.06 -10.82
N PRO A 206 65.12 -5.31 -9.88
CA PRO A 206 65.17 -3.84 -9.96
C PRO A 206 66.45 -3.25 -10.57
N ARG A 207 66.38 -2.00 -11.04
CA ARG A 207 67.55 -1.14 -11.30
C ARG A 207 67.35 0.35 -10.91
N LYS A 208 67.90 0.71 -9.76
CA LYS A 208 68.67 1.95 -9.49
C LYS A 208 70.14 1.51 -9.27
N PRO A 209 71.16 2.39 -9.19
CA PRO A 209 71.24 3.85 -9.40
C PRO A 209 72.21 4.13 -10.61
N PRO A 210 73.11 5.16 -10.72
CA PRO A 210 73.89 5.87 -9.68
C PRO A 210 73.67 7.39 -9.57
N ARG A 211 74.03 7.95 -8.41
CA ARG A 211 74.37 9.38 -8.23
C ARG A 211 75.67 9.72 -8.97
N LYS A 212 75.91 11.01 -9.28
CA LYS A 212 77.11 11.77 -8.86
C LYS A 212 76.91 13.30 -9.04
N PRO A 213 77.77 14.17 -8.45
CA PRO A 213 77.46 15.57 -8.06
C PRO A 213 78.31 16.56 -8.92
N PRO A 214 78.70 17.78 -8.47
CA PRO A 214 78.22 18.61 -7.35
C PRO A 214 77.85 20.07 -7.74
N PHE A 215 77.11 20.75 -6.85
CA PHE A 215 77.39 22.10 -6.34
C PHE A 215 76.67 22.25 -4.99
#